data_AF-A0A7L2YK67-F1
#
_entry.id   AF-A0A7L2YK67-F1
#
_cell.length_a   1.000
_cell.length_b   1.000
_cell.length_c   1.000
_cell.angle_alpha   90.00
_cell.angle_beta   90.00
_cell.angle_gamma   90.00
#
_symmetry.space_group_name_H-M   'P 1'
#
loop_
_entity.id
_entity.type
_entity.pdbx_description
1 polymer ?
#
loop_
_entity_poly.entity_id
_entity_poly.type
_entity_poly.pdbx_seq_one_letter_code
_entity_poly.pdbx_strand_id
1 'polypeptide(L)'
;TGPQFVSGVIVKIISTEPLPGRKQIKNALAVLAEVAYVDMLEGDTECHVRFNTPEDAQIVMKSYKEIQIKNNWKFEVLTGDHEQRYWQKILVDRQAKLNQPRDKKRGTEKLIAKAERMRLEKTQQTSKHIRFTDDN
;
A
#
# COMPACT_ATOMS: atom_id res chain seq x y z
N THR A 1 -14.41 0.91 15.00
CA THR A 1 -13.64 2.02 15.60
C THR A 1 -12.52 2.41 14.65
N GLY A 2 -12.17 3.69 14.55
CA GLY A 2 -11.05 4.15 13.72
C GLY A 2 -9.69 3.81 14.33
N PRO A 3 -8.57 4.02 13.62
CA PRO A 3 -7.26 3.87 14.23
C PRO A 3 -7.08 4.92 15.34
N GLN A 4 -6.50 4.51 16.46
CA GLN A 4 -6.23 5.38 17.60
C GLN A 4 -4.92 6.12 17.40
N PHE A 5 -4.85 7.37 17.86
CA PHE A 5 -3.61 8.13 17.86
C PHE A 5 -2.59 7.45 18.78
N VAL A 6 -1.43 7.13 18.21
CA VAL A 6 -0.23 6.70 18.92
C VAL A 6 0.90 7.55 18.36
N SER A 7 1.73 8.11 19.23
CA SER A 7 2.84 8.95 18.79
C SER A 7 4.09 8.13 18.50
N GLY A 8 4.91 8.60 17.56
CA GLY A 8 6.15 8.00 17.13
C GLY A 8 5.99 6.76 16.24
N VAL A 9 4.81 6.55 15.65
CA VAL A 9 4.53 5.34 14.83
C VAL A 9 4.49 5.63 13.33
N ILE A 10 4.67 6.89 12.93
CA ILE A 10 4.64 7.29 11.52
C ILE A 10 6.05 7.62 11.06
N VAL A 11 6.52 6.88 10.05
CA VAL A 11 7.80 7.14 9.39
C VAL A 11 7.54 7.62 7.98
N LYS A 12 8.06 8.80 7.65
CA LYS A 12 8.13 9.33 6.30
C LYS A 12 9.37 8.80 5.60
N ILE A 13 9.20 8.33 4.37
CA ILE A 13 10.28 7.88 3.49
C ILE A 13 10.31 8.82 2.29
N ILE A 14 11.50 9.32 1.96
CA ILE A 14 11.74 10.24 0.85
C ILE A 14 12.83 9.64 -0.03
N SER A 15 12.62 9.63 -1.33
CA SER A 15 13.57 9.16 -2.34
C SER A 15 13.80 10.24 -3.40
N THR A 16 14.95 10.20 -4.05
CA THR A 16 15.24 11.04 -5.23
C THR A 16 14.54 10.52 -6.48
N GLU A 17 14.35 9.21 -6.56
CA GLU A 17 13.63 8.53 -7.65
C GLU A 17 12.25 8.08 -7.16
N PRO A 18 11.27 7.85 -8.07
CA PRO A 18 9.96 7.33 -7.72
C PRO A 18 10.07 6.06 -6.87
N LEU A 19 9.33 6.03 -5.76
CA LEU A 19 9.38 4.90 -4.84
C LEU A 19 8.80 3.65 -5.50
N PRO A 20 9.35 2.46 -5.20
CA PRO A 20 8.79 1.21 -5.69
C PRO A 20 7.39 1.00 -5.09
N GLY A 21 6.53 0.23 -5.76
CA GLY A 21 5.13 0.09 -5.35
C GLY A 21 4.92 -0.39 -3.91
N ARG A 22 3.74 -0.10 -3.35
CA ARG A 22 3.36 -0.34 -1.94
C ARG A 22 3.76 -1.69 -1.38
N LYS A 23 3.59 -2.75 -2.17
CA LYS A 23 3.94 -4.12 -1.77
C LYS A 23 5.44 -4.29 -1.54
N GLN A 24 6.27 -3.67 -2.38
CA GLN A 24 7.73 -3.77 -2.27
C GLN A 24 8.24 -3.03 -1.04
N ILE A 25 7.74 -1.81 -0.78
CA ILE A 25 8.08 -1.05 0.44
C ILE A 25 7.66 -1.83 1.68
N LYS A 26 6.42 -2.34 1.71
CA LYS A 26 5.95 -3.14 2.83
C LYS A 26 6.85 -4.35 3.06
N ASN A 27 7.20 -5.09 2.02
CA ASN A 27 8.05 -6.28 2.13
C ASN A 27 9.47 -5.92 2.62
N ALA A 28 10.05 -4.83 2.13
CA ALA A 28 11.38 -4.39 2.56
C ALA A 28 11.43 -4.05 4.05
N LEU A 29 10.39 -3.39 4.57
CA LEU A 29 10.31 -2.98 5.97
C LEU A 29 9.82 -4.10 6.90
N ALA A 30 9.00 -5.03 6.39
CA ALA A 30 8.48 -6.16 7.14
C ALA A 30 9.58 -7.15 7.61
N VAL A 31 10.78 -7.08 7.02
CA VAL A 31 11.95 -7.84 7.50
C VAL A 31 12.44 -7.32 8.86
N LEU A 32 12.23 -6.03 9.14
CA LEU A 32 12.71 -5.37 10.35
C LEU A 32 11.64 -5.27 11.43
N ALA A 33 10.42 -4.89 11.06
CA ALA A 33 9.33 -4.67 12.01
C ALA A 33 7.94 -4.83 11.37
N GLU A 34 6.89 -5.00 12.18
CA GLU A 34 5.54 -5.19 11.67
C GLU A 34 4.94 -3.89 11.11
N VAL A 35 4.67 -3.89 9.80
CA VAL A 35 4.09 -2.74 9.09
C VAL A 35 2.56 -2.79 9.09
N ALA A 36 1.93 -1.83 9.75
CA ALA A 36 0.47 -1.73 9.84
C ALA A 36 -0.15 -1.18 8.54
N TYR A 37 0.44 -0.14 7.97
CA TYR A 37 -0.06 0.48 6.74
C TYR A 37 1.04 1.24 5.98
N VAL A 38 0.93 1.28 4.65
CA VAL A 38 1.81 2.07 3.78
C VAL A 38 0.93 2.99 2.95
N ASP A 39 0.97 4.28 3.26
CA ASP A 39 0.31 5.34 2.49
C ASP A 39 1.27 5.85 1.42
N MET A 40 0.88 5.63 0.16
CA MET A 40 1.61 6.10 -1.02
C MET A 40 0.68 6.12 -2.22
N LEU A 41 0.94 7.06 -3.14
CA LEU A 41 0.41 7.02 -4.50
C LEU A 41 1.47 6.45 -5.45
N GLU A 42 1.01 5.93 -6.59
CA GLU A 42 1.89 5.37 -7.59
C GLU A 42 2.65 6.50 -8.30
N GLY A 43 3.98 6.39 -8.34
CA GLY A 43 4.86 7.43 -8.90
C GLY A 43 5.33 8.48 -7.89
N ASP A 44 4.86 8.46 -6.64
CA ASP A 44 5.33 9.40 -5.61
C ASP A 44 6.79 9.12 -5.22
N THR A 45 7.52 10.18 -4.92
CA THR A 45 8.87 10.14 -4.34
C THR A 45 8.86 10.16 -2.81
N GLU A 46 7.69 10.32 -2.21
CA GLU A 46 7.50 10.26 -0.76
C GLU A 46 6.39 9.26 -0.39
N CYS A 47 6.56 8.60 0.75
CA CYS A 47 5.51 7.77 1.33
C CYS A 47 5.53 7.84 2.85
N HIS A 48 4.42 7.44 3.45
CA HIS A 48 4.26 7.42 4.90
C HIS A 48 3.90 6.00 5.35
N VAL A 49 4.72 5.45 6.23
CA VAL A 49 4.56 4.10 6.77
C VAL A 49 4.12 4.21 8.22
N ARG A 50 3.03 3.51 8.54
CA ARG A 50 2.52 3.41 9.91
C ARG A 50 2.86 2.05 10.50
N PHE A 51 3.42 2.08 11.71
CA PHE A 51 3.70 0.92 12.55
C PHE A 51 2.62 0.76 13.63
N ASN A 52 2.59 -0.41 14.27
CA ASN A 52 1.70 -0.65 15.39
C ASN A 52 2.23 -0.02 16.68
N THR A 53 3.55 -0.06 16.86
CA THR A 53 4.23 0.41 18.06
C THR A 53 5.34 1.42 17.71
N PRO A 54 5.67 2.38 18.61
CA PRO A 54 6.78 3.30 18.38
C PRO A 54 8.13 2.57 18.39
N GLU A 55 8.25 1.46 19.12
CA GLU A 55 9.44 0.61 19.14
C GLU A 55 9.76 0.06 17.75
N ASP A 56 8.74 -0.41 17.02
CA ASP A 56 8.88 -0.88 15.64
C ASP A 56 9.42 0.21 14.70
N ALA A 57 8.88 1.42 14.80
CA ALA A 57 9.35 2.57 14.03
C ALA A 57 10.81 2.91 14.37
N GLN A 58 11.18 2.83 15.64
CA GLN A 58 12.55 3.05 16.11
C GLN A 58 13.53 1.96 15.65
N ILE A 59 13.11 0.69 15.59
CA ILE A 59 13.93 -0.41 15.05
C ILE A 59 14.25 -0.13 13.58
N VAL A 60 13.24 0.24 12.79
CA VAL A 60 13.43 0.62 11.39
C VAL A 60 14.40 1.80 11.29
N MET A 61 14.25 2.83 12.14
CA MET A 61 15.18 3.97 12.17
C MET A 61 16.58 3.70 12.71
N LYS A 62 16.84 2.55 13.33
CA LYS A 62 18.21 2.16 13.71
C LYS A 62 18.87 1.37 12.60
N SER A 63 18.11 0.47 11.97
CA SER A 63 18.60 -0.43 10.91
C SER A 63 18.51 0.18 9.50
N TYR A 64 17.89 1.35 9.32
CA TYR A 64 17.71 1.96 8.00
C TYR A 64 19.01 2.31 7.28
N LYS A 65 20.16 2.44 7.97
CA LYS A 65 21.44 2.79 7.32
C LYS A 65 21.81 1.79 6.22
N GLU A 66 21.52 0.51 6.42
CA GLU A 66 21.76 -0.53 5.41
C GLU A 66 20.80 -0.41 4.21
N ILE A 67 19.58 0.06 4.44
CA ILE A 67 18.55 0.28 3.41
C ILE A 67 18.83 1.58 2.64
N GLN A 68 19.24 2.62 3.35
CA GLN A 68 19.59 3.92 2.79
C GLN A 68 20.74 3.81 1.80
N ILE A 69 21.78 3.02 2.11
CA ILE A 69 22.93 2.81 1.22
C ILE A 69 22.52 2.12 -0.09
N LYS A 70 21.54 1.20 -0.03
CA LYS A 70 21.09 0.45 -1.21
C LYS A 70 20.12 1.23 -2.09
N ASN A 71 19.25 2.03 -1.48
CA ASN A 71 18.08 2.58 -2.17
C ASN A 71 18.04 4.13 -2.19
N ASN A 72 19.02 4.82 -1.59
CA ASN A 72 19.03 6.29 -1.43
C ASN A 72 17.78 6.86 -0.73
N TRP A 73 17.12 6.05 0.10
CA TRP A 73 15.94 6.48 0.85
C TRP A 73 16.34 7.20 2.14
N LYS A 74 15.75 8.37 2.36
CA LYS A 74 15.80 9.09 3.62
C LYS A 74 14.58 8.72 4.44
N PHE A 75 14.79 8.46 5.72
CA PHE A 75 13.73 8.12 6.65
C PHE A 75 13.66 9.17 7.75
N GLU A 76 12.44 9.55 8.11
CA GLU A 76 12.15 10.56 9.14
C GLU A 76 10.93 10.12 9.96
N VAL A 77 11.08 10.05 11.28
CA VAL A 77 9.92 9.81 12.15
C VAL A 77 9.16 11.12 12.29
N LEU A 78 7.88 11.13 11.91
CA LEU A 78 7.03 12.28 12.18
C LEU A 78 6.81 12.39 13.68
N THR A 79 6.95 13.61 14.20
CA THR A 79 6.72 13.92 15.61
C THR A 79 5.98 15.26 15.73
N GLY A 80 5.40 15.53 16.90
CA GLY A 80 4.73 16.80 17.19
C GLY A 80 3.57 17.12 16.22
N ASP A 81 3.54 18.36 15.74
CA ASP A 81 2.45 18.88 14.90
C ASP A 81 2.36 18.17 13.54
N HIS A 82 3.50 17.77 12.97
CA HIS A 82 3.53 17.05 11.69
C HIS A 82 2.84 15.69 11.81
N GLU A 83 3.09 14.98 12.90
CA GLU A 83 2.45 13.70 13.18
C GLU A 83 0.95 13.87 13.44
N GLN A 84 0.55 14.85 14.26
CA GLN A 84 -0.86 15.13 14.52
C GLN A 84 -1.62 15.49 13.24
N ARG A 85 -1.04 16.33 12.38
CA ARG A 85 -1.63 16.72 11.10
C ARG A 85 -1.79 15.51 10.18
N TYR A 86 -0.82 14.61 10.16
CA TYR A 86 -0.91 13.38 9.38
C TYR A 86 -2.00 12.43 9.92
N TRP A 87 -2.15 12.31 11.24
CA TRP A 87 -3.26 11.57 11.84
C TRP A 87 -4.63 12.17 11.51
N GLN A 88 -4.75 13.50 11.51
CA GLN A 88 -5.97 14.18 11.06
C GLN A 88 -6.29 13.85 9.60
N LYS A 89 -5.28 13.87 8.71
CA LYS A 89 -5.43 13.43 7.32
C LYS A 89 -6.02 12.01 7.24
N ILE A 90 -5.45 11.04 7.98
CA ILE A 90 -5.96 9.65 8.01
C ILE A 90 -7.45 9.60 8.40
N LEU A 91 -7.85 10.37 9.41
CA LEU A 91 -9.23 10.38 9.89
C LEU A 91 -10.19 11.00 8.86
N VAL A 92 -9.79 12.11 8.23
CA VAL A 92 -10.55 12.78 7.17
C VAL A 92 -10.69 11.86 5.95
N ASP A 93 -9.61 11.27 5.46
CA ASP A 93 -9.62 10.37 4.31
C ASP A 93 -10.52 9.15 4.57
N ARG A 94 -10.45 8.60 5.78
CA ARG A 94 -11.33 7.50 6.20
C ARG A 94 -12.79 7.93 6.21
N GLN A 95 -13.11 9.10 6.75
CA GLN A 95 -14.49 9.59 6.80
C GLN A 95 -15.02 9.87 5.41
N ALA A 96 -14.22 10.48 4.53
CA ALA A 96 -14.55 10.71 3.14
C ALA A 96 -14.83 9.39 2.41
N LYS A 97 -13.98 8.37 2.62
CA LYS A 97 -14.16 7.04 2.04
C LYS A 97 -15.42 6.31 2.55
N LEU A 98 -15.78 6.50 3.81
CA LEU A 98 -17.02 5.94 4.38
C LEU A 98 -18.28 6.65 3.88
N ASN A 99 -18.19 7.97 3.69
CA ASN A 99 -19.28 8.79 3.19
C ASN A 99 -19.46 8.69 1.68
N GLN A 100 -18.46 8.17 0.95
CA GLN A 100 -18.51 8.03 -0.50
C GLN A 100 -19.70 7.14 -0.90
N PRO A 101 -20.64 7.63 -1.71
CA PRO A 101 -21.74 6.82 -2.20
C PRO A 101 -21.17 5.66 -3.01
N ARG A 102 -21.49 4.44 -2.60
CA ARG A 102 -21.04 3.23 -3.29
C ARG A 102 -21.95 2.98 -4.48
N ASP A 103 -21.38 2.92 -5.68
CA ASP A 103 -22.08 2.41 -6.86
C ASP A 103 -22.42 0.93 -6.64
N LYS A 104 -23.64 0.70 -6.16
CA LYS A 104 -24.17 -0.64 -5.94
C LYS A 104 -24.73 -1.13 -7.27
N LYS A 105 -23.96 -1.96 -7.99
CA LYS A 105 -24.51 -2.73 -9.12
C LYS A 105 -25.65 -3.63 -8.63
N ARG A 106 -26.86 -3.43 -9.13
CA ARG A 106 -28.09 -4.16 -8.74
C ARG A 106 -28.77 -4.78 -9.96
N GLY A 107 -29.56 -5.83 -9.71
CA GLY A 107 -30.41 -6.46 -10.73
C GLY A 107 -29.65 -6.81 -12.03
N THR A 108 -30.11 -6.25 -13.14
CA THR A 108 -29.58 -6.49 -14.49
C THR A 108 -28.10 -6.14 -14.64
N GLU A 109 -27.61 -5.10 -13.95
CA GLU A 109 -26.18 -4.72 -14.01
C GLU A 109 -25.26 -5.81 -13.43
N LYS A 110 -25.73 -6.57 -12.44
CA LYS A 110 -24.97 -7.73 -11.92
C LYS A 110 -24.90 -8.85 -12.95
N LEU A 111 -25.99 -9.09 -13.69
CA LEU A 111 -26.05 -10.13 -14.71
C LEU A 111 -25.13 -9.79 -15.88
N ILE A 112 -25.14 -8.52 -16.33
CA ILE A 112 -24.25 -8.02 -17.38
C ILE A 112 -22.78 -8.16 -16.94
N ALA A 113 -22.42 -7.66 -15.76
CA ALA A 113 -21.06 -7.77 -15.24
C ALA A 113 -20.58 -9.23 -15.10
N LYS A 114 -21.48 -10.16 -14.71
CA LYS A 114 -21.16 -11.59 -14.64
C LYS A 114 -20.93 -12.18 -16.03
N ALA A 115 -21.76 -11.83 -17.02
CA ALA A 115 -21.61 -12.28 -18.39
C ALA A 115 -20.32 -11.74 -19.03
N GLU A 116 -19.99 -10.47 -18.82
CA GLU A 116 -18.74 -9.85 -19.27
C GLU A 116 -17.51 -10.54 -18.68
N ARG A 117 -17.52 -10.83 -17.37
CA ARG A 117 -16.41 -11.53 -16.71
C ARG A 117 -16.20 -12.92 -17.29
N MET A 118 -17.26 -13.70 -17.49
CA MET A 118 -17.17 -15.04 -18.10
C MET A 118 -16.65 -14.98 -19.54
N ARG A 119 -17.03 -13.97 -20.32
CA ARG A 119 -16.50 -13.77 -21.67
C ARG A 119 -15.00 -13.50 -21.65
N LEU A 120 -14.55 -12.58 -20.78
CA LEU A 120 -13.14 -12.23 -20.67
C LEU A 120 -12.28 -13.44 -20.23
N GLU A 121 -12.74 -14.20 -19.23
CA GLU A 121 -12.09 -15.43 -18.76
C GLU A 121 -11.98 -16.47 -19.89
N LYS A 122 -13.07 -16.65 -20.67
CA LYS A 122 -13.06 -17.56 -21.83
C LYS A 122 -12.06 -17.11 -22.90
N THR A 123 -12.02 -15.82 -23.24
CA THR A 123 -11.06 -15.26 -24.19
C THR A 123 -9.62 -15.49 -23.73
N GLN A 124 -9.33 -15.25 -22.45
CA GLN A 124 -8.00 -15.48 -21.86
C GLN A 124 -7.60 -16.97 -21.84
N GLN A 125 -8.56 -17.89 -21.70
CA GLN A 125 -8.29 -19.32 -21.79
C GLN A 125 -8.02 -19.74 -23.24
N THR A 126 -8.80 -19.23 -24.19
CA THR A 126 -8.61 -19.54 -25.62
C THR A 126 -7.36 -18.91 -26.21
N SER A 127 -6.87 -17.80 -25.64
CA SER A 127 -5.62 -17.16 -26.08
C SER A 127 -4.36 -17.84 -25.53
N LYS A 128 -4.49 -18.87 -24.69
CA LYS A 128 -3.33 -19.67 -24.25
C LYS A 128 -2.97 -20.66 -25.35
N HIS A 129 -1.79 -20.51 -25.90
CA HIS A 129 -1.23 -21.41 -26.92
C HIS A 129 -1.11 -22.83 -26.35
N ILE A 130 -1.83 -23.78 -26.96
CA ILE A 130 -1.71 -25.20 -26.62
C ILE A 130 -0.39 -25.69 -27.22
N ARG A 131 0.61 -26.01 -26.36
CA ARG A 131 1.78 -26.77 -26.79
C ARG A 131 1.38 -28.25 -26.84
N PHE A 132 1.20 -28.77 -28.04
CA PHE A 132 1.20 -30.21 -28.26
C PHE A 132 2.65 -30.68 -28.10
N THR A 133 2.92 -31.50 -27.09
CA THR A 133 4.12 -32.33 -27.08
C THR A 133 3.84 -33.48 -28.03
N ASP A 134 4.55 -33.52 -29.15
CA ASP A 134 4.59 -34.71 -30.01
C ASP A 134 5.30 -35.82 -29.23
N ASP A 135 4.53 -36.71 -28.62
CA ASP A 135 5.04 -38.00 -28.14
C ASP A 135 5.05 -38.97 -29.33
N ASN A 136 6.27 -39.39 -29.65
CA ASN A 136 6.72 -40.21 -30.77
C ASN A 136 6.25 -41.67 -30.71
#